data_AF-A0A8T5RNB5-F1
#
_entry.id   AF-A0A8T5RNB5-F1
#
_cell.length_a   1.000
_cell.length_b   1.000
_cell.length_c   1.000
_cell.angle_alpha   90.00
_cell.angle_beta   90.00
_cell.angle_gamma   90.00
#
_symmetry.space_group_name_H-M   'P 1'
#
loop_
_entity.id
_entity.type
_entity.pdbx_description
1 polymer ?
#
loop_
_entity_poly.entity_id
_entity_poly.type
_entity_poly.pdbx_seq_one_letter_code
_entity_poly.pdbx_strand_id
1 'polypeptide(L)'
;MNIGILSKRTTMLTGKMKRYYEDKGFNVVIYTMENLIINETLFRNDFYILKSKSLFFLYAGFFLEANDIPVVPNPHSTFMQKNRIHSHFLIEKAGLLTPKFYCGTSGTLIDQLKPDIFPLILKPVVGSGSRGVKIINSIQELKSEGNKILYLENFIKGIHYNVYFIDDHICTLIKPPLSNEHLDMEKVKTPKDIEQLIKKWRTLLADNNLFGHLDIVRDESTKDLYIVDPGSFPEFTNWKCSGSPVEEICNLILHQVEKLKDKIKN
;
A
#
# COMPACT_ATOMS: atom_id res chain seq x y z
N MET A 1 8.79 25.79 -8.03
CA MET A 1 8.29 24.94 -6.94
C MET A 1 9.40 23.98 -6.52
N ASN A 2 9.63 23.82 -5.23
CA ASN A 2 10.60 22.91 -4.63
C ASN A 2 9.85 21.65 -4.16
N ILE A 3 10.25 20.47 -4.63
CA ILE A 3 9.58 19.20 -4.36
C ILE A 3 10.52 18.29 -3.58
N GLY A 4 10.09 17.83 -2.41
CA GLY A 4 10.77 16.79 -1.66
C GLY A 4 10.22 15.40 -1.98
N ILE A 5 11.05 14.40 -2.22
CA ILE A 5 10.60 13.00 -2.37
C ILE A 5 11.16 12.17 -1.22
N LEU A 6 10.29 11.69 -0.32
CA LEU A 6 10.63 10.82 0.80
C LEU A 6 10.70 9.36 0.32
N SER A 7 11.90 8.86 0.04
CA SER A 7 12.09 7.53 -0.56
C SER A 7 13.29 6.78 -0.02
N LYS A 8 13.20 5.44 0.03
CA LYS A 8 14.35 4.58 0.33
C LYS A 8 15.36 4.50 -0.82
N ARG A 9 14.93 4.82 -2.05
CA ARG A 9 15.68 4.58 -3.27
C ARG A 9 15.66 5.83 -4.13
N THR A 10 16.76 6.09 -4.82
CA THR A 10 16.87 7.20 -5.79
C THR A 10 16.53 6.77 -7.22
N THR A 11 16.39 5.47 -7.46
CA THR A 11 16.15 4.86 -8.78
C THR A 11 14.69 4.46 -8.98
N MET A 12 14.40 3.70 -10.05
CA MET A 12 13.07 3.17 -10.37
C MET A 12 12.01 4.27 -10.51
N LEU A 13 10.81 4.07 -9.95
CA LEU A 13 9.73 5.05 -10.02
C LEU A 13 10.18 6.40 -9.42
N THR A 14 10.89 6.39 -8.28
CA THR A 14 11.42 7.62 -7.65
C THR A 14 12.30 8.43 -8.61
N GLY A 15 13.26 7.77 -9.26
CA GLY A 15 14.16 8.45 -10.20
C GLY A 15 13.46 8.90 -11.49
N LYS A 16 12.45 8.17 -11.95
CA LYS A 16 11.61 8.57 -13.08
C LYS A 16 10.75 9.81 -12.74
N MET A 17 10.17 9.85 -11.53
CA MET A 17 9.40 11.01 -11.04
C MET A 17 10.29 12.24 -10.89
N LYS A 18 11.50 12.08 -10.33
CA LYS A 18 12.48 13.19 -10.23
C LYS A 18 12.73 13.82 -11.59
N ARG A 19 13.11 13.01 -12.58
CA ARG A 19 13.36 13.48 -13.95
C ARG A 19 12.13 14.17 -14.55
N TYR A 20 10.95 13.53 -14.44
CA TYR A 20 9.71 14.10 -14.94
C TYR A 20 9.44 15.52 -14.42
N TYR A 21 9.63 15.76 -13.13
CA TYR A 21 9.42 17.08 -12.54
C TYR A 21 10.53 18.08 -12.88
N GLU A 22 11.78 17.64 -12.96
CA GLU A 22 12.90 18.50 -13.38
C GLU A 22 12.78 18.94 -14.84
N ASP A 23 12.33 18.04 -15.72
CA ASP A 23 12.05 18.34 -17.13
C ASP A 23 10.92 19.39 -17.26
N LYS A 24 10.07 19.53 -16.24
CA LYS A 24 9.03 20.58 -16.11
C LYS A 24 9.52 21.85 -15.39
N GLY A 25 10.82 21.95 -15.07
CA GLY A 25 11.42 23.13 -14.44
C GLY A 25 11.22 23.21 -12.92
N PHE A 26 10.83 22.13 -12.25
CA PHE A 26 10.77 22.09 -10.79
C PHE A 26 12.11 21.69 -10.17
N ASN A 27 12.39 22.19 -8.96
CA ASN A 27 13.56 21.78 -8.19
C ASN A 27 13.19 20.56 -7.36
N VAL A 28 13.90 19.43 -7.50
CA VAL A 28 13.51 18.17 -6.84
C VAL A 28 14.64 17.59 -6.01
N VAL A 29 14.37 17.35 -4.73
CA VAL A 29 15.31 16.71 -3.80
C VAL A 29 14.76 15.35 -3.36
N ILE A 30 15.55 14.29 -3.53
CA ILE A 30 15.23 12.97 -2.96
C ILE A 30 15.85 12.88 -1.56
N TYR A 31 15.01 12.62 -0.57
CA TYR A 31 15.41 12.35 0.81
C TYR A 31 15.42 10.84 1.04
N THR A 32 16.60 10.30 1.34
CA THR A 32 16.86 8.91 1.69
C THR A 32 17.23 8.77 3.16
N MET A 33 17.51 7.55 3.62
CA MET A 33 18.01 7.33 4.98
C MET A 33 19.35 8.04 5.25
N GLU A 34 20.11 8.38 4.22
CA GLU A 34 21.45 8.96 4.34
C GLU A 34 21.41 10.48 4.58
N ASN A 35 20.35 11.17 4.14
CA ASN A 35 20.27 12.64 4.16
C ASN A 35 18.98 13.21 4.78
N LEU A 36 18.01 12.36 5.14
CA LEU A 36 16.78 12.81 5.78
C LEU A 36 17.01 13.10 7.26
N ILE A 37 16.83 14.36 7.64
CA ILE A 37 16.78 14.81 9.03
C ILE A 37 15.39 15.41 9.26
N ILE A 38 14.66 14.92 10.27
CA ILE A 38 13.33 15.42 10.59
C ILE A 38 13.48 16.65 11.48
N ASN A 39 13.50 17.83 10.86
CA ASN A 39 13.52 19.14 11.50
C ASN A 39 13.08 20.22 10.49
N GLU A 40 13.15 21.49 10.91
CA GLU A 40 12.71 22.66 10.12
C GLU A 40 13.43 22.82 8.77
N THR A 41 14.58 22.16 8.54
CA THR A 41 15.25 22.20 7.23
C THR A 41 14.39 21.61 6.10
N LEU A 42 13.39 20.79 6.45
CA LEU A 42 12.42 20.26 5.50
C LEU A 42 11.44 21.33 4.99
N PHE A 43 11.29 22.45 5.68
CA PHE A 43 10.33 23.49 5.30
C PHE A 43 10.71 24.25 4.02
N ARG A 44 11.90 23.99 3.48
CA ARG A 44 12.38 24.55 2.21
C ARG A 44 11.62 24.06 0.97
N ASN A 45 10.85 22.97 1.07
CA ASN A 45 10.06 22.42 -0.04
C ASN A 45 8.60 22.85 0.06
N ASP A 46 7.99 23.09 -1.09
CA ASP A 46 6.58 23.46 -1.22
C ASP A 46 5.62 22.33 -0.86
N PHE A 47 6.04 21.08 -1.11
CA PHE A 47 5.32 19.88 -0.74
C PHE A 47 6.26 18.66 -0.81
N TYR A 48 5.77 17.53 -0.30
CA TYR A 48 6.49 16.28 -0.29
C TYR A 48 5.71 15.13 -0.92
N ILE A 49 6.46 14.23 -1.57
CA ILE A 49 5.96 12.97 -2.11
C ILE A 49 6.40 11.84 -1.18
N LEU A 50 5.45 11.19 -0.51
CA LEU A 50 5.68 10.06 0.39
C LEU A 50 5.75 8.75 -0.39
N LYS A 51 6.92 8.46 -0.98
CA LYS A 51 7.12 7.23 -1.78
C LYS A 51 7.38 5.98 -0.93
N SER A 52 7.96 6.16 0.25
CA SER A 52 8.35 5.06 1.15
C SER A 52 7.43 4.93 2.36
N LYS A 53 6.99 3.69 2.63
CA LYS A 53 6.07 3.35 3.73
C LYS A 53 6.79 2.83 4.98
N SER A 54 8.11 3.04 5.15
CA SER A 54 8.73 2.72 6.44
C SER A 54 8.50 3.82 7.44
N LEU A 55 8.42 3.43 8.72
CA LEU A 55 8.08 4.32 9.83
C LEU A 55 8.89 5.62 9.83
N PHE A 56 10.19 5.57 9.54
CA PHE A 56 11.01 6.80 9.49
C PHE A 56 10.52 7.85 8.47
N PHE A 57 10.15 7.44 7.25
CA PHE A 57 9.60 8.38 6.26
C PHE A 57 8.16 8.77 6.58
N LEU A 58 7.39 7.88 7.22
CA LEU A 58 6.06 8.21 7.72
C LEU A 58 6.12 9.28 8.81
N TYR A 59 7.07 9.19 9.74
CA TYR A 59 7.30 10.22 10.77
C TYR A 59 7.71 11.55 10.15
N ALA A 60 8.55 11.55 9.10
CA ALA A 60 8.83 12.76 8.35
C ALA A 60 7.55 13.34 7.71
N GLY A 61 6.71 12.48 7.12
CA GLY A 61 5.41 12.87 6.59
C GLY A 61 4.48 13.49 7.64
N PHE A 62 4.35 12.87 8.82
CA PHE A 62 3.54 13.41 9.91
C PHE A 62 4.10 14.74 10.44
N PHE A 63 5.43 14.86 10.57
CA PHE A 63 6.06 16.12 10.95
C PHE A 63 5.74 17.24 9.96
N LEU A 64 5.78 16.96 8.66
CA LEU A 64 5.44 17.92 7.62
C LEU A 64 3.97 18.34 7.66
N GLU A 65 3.05 17.39 7.78
CA GLU A 65 1.62 17.70 7.88
C GLU A 65 1.28 18.50 9.15
N ALA A 66 1.93 18.21 10.27
CA ALA A 66 1.75 18.97 11.51
C ALA A 66 2.26 20.42 11.43
N ASN A 67 3.00 20.77 10.37
CA ASN A 67 3.50 22.11 10.09
C ASN A 67 2.95 22.65 8.76
N ASP A 68 1.75 22.21 8.36
CA ASP A 68 1.00 22.68 7.20
C ASP A 68 1.72 22.53 5.85
N ILE A 69 2.69 21.60 5.75
CA ILE A 69 3.35 21.28 4.48
C ILE A 69 2.66 20.07 3.86
N PRO A 70 2.10 20.19 2.64
CA PRO A 70 1.38 19.10 2.00
C PRO A 70 2.27 17.88 1.75
N VAL A 71 1.73 16.69 2.02
CA VAL A 71 2.39 15.40 1.75
C VAL A 71 1.44 14.49 0.97
N VAL A 72 1.93 13.95 -0.16
CA VAL A 72 1.14 13.10 -1.06
C VAL A 72 1.83 11.74 -1.31
N PRO A 73 1.13 10.60 -1.15
CA PRO A 73 -0.18 10.46 -0.52
C PRO A 73 -0.14 10.82 0.97
N ASN A 74 -1.32 11.04 1.54
CA ASN A 74 -1.46 11.38 2.96
C ASN A 74 -0.76 10.32 3.86
N PRO A 75 0.15 10.73 4.76
CA PRO A 75 0.82 9.88 5.74
C PRO A 75 -0.11 9.01 6.57
N HIS A 76 -1.21 9.56 7.10
CA HIS A 76 -2.16 8.80 7.91
C HIS A 76 -2.82 7.68 7.10
N SER A 77 -3.39 7.97 5.92
CA SER A 77 -3.94 6.95 5.03
C SER A 77 -2.89 5.90 4.61
N THR A 78 -1.65 6.33 4.37
CA THR A 78 -0.56 5.40 4.02
C THR A 78 -0.19 4.49 5.18
N PHE A 79 -0.15 5.00 6.41
CA PHE A 79 0.08 4.19 7.60
C PHE A 79 -1.05 3.18 7.81
N MET A 80 -2.31 3.63 7.70
CA MET A 80 -3.49 2.78 7.86
C MET A 80 -3.50 1.62 6.85
N GLN A 81 -3.13 1.88 5.58
CA GLN A 81 -3.01 0.83 4.57
C GLN A 81 -1.78 -0.08 4.77
N LYS A 82 -0.75 0.39 5.47
CA LYS A 82 0.51 -0.35 5.65
C LYS A 82 0.46 -1.32 6.84
N ASN A 83 -0.31 -0.99 7.87
CA ASN A 83 -0.48 -1.81 9.06
C ASN A 83 -1.67 -2.75 8.85
N ARG A 84 -1.43 -4.07 8.83
CA ARG A 84 -2.46 -5.07 8.47
C ARG A 84 -3.70 -5.05 9.36
N ILE A 85 -3.54 -4.72 10.64
CA ILE A 85 -4.69 -4.60 11.56
C ILE A 85 -5.54 -3.40 11.16
N HIS A 86 -4.92 -2.24 10.91
CA HIS A 86 -5.63 -1.06 10.45
C HIS A 86 -6.22 -1.26 9.04
N SER A 87 -5.50 -1.90 8.14
CA SER A 87 -5.97 -2.23 6.80
C SER A 87 -7.21 -3.10 6.83
N HIS A 88 -7.26 -4.11 7.72
CA HIS A 88 -8.41 -4.97 7.87
C HIS A 88 -9.69 -4.17 8.17
N PHE A 89 -9.66 -3.32 9.21
CA PHE A 89 -10.81 -2.49 9.55
C PHE A 89 -11.12 -1.41 8.51
N LEU A 90 -10.11 -0.93 7.79
CA LEU A 90 -10.31 0.00 6.68
C LEU A 90 -11.06 -0.67 5.51
N ILE A 91 -10.73 -1.93 5.21
CA ILE A 91 -11.41 -2.74 4.20
C ILE A 91 -12.86 -3.03 4.62
N GLU A 92 -13.08 -3.45 5.86
CA GLU A 92 -14.44 -3.69 6.38
C GLU A 92 -15.29 -2.43 6.34
N LYS A 93 -14.72 -1.28 6.71
CA LYS A 93 -15.39 0.02 6.63
C LYS A 93 -15.80 0.39 5.20
N ALA A 94 -15.10 -0.12 4.18
CA ALA A 94 -15.48 0.06 2.77
C ALA A 94 -16.64 -0.86 2.35
N GLY A 95 -17.13 -1.73 3.23
CA GLY A 95 -18.09 -2.78 2.90
C GLY A 95 -17.50 -3.85 1.98
N LEU A 96 -16.20 -4.10 2.10
CA LEU A 96 -15.45 -5.07 1.28
C LEU A 96 -14.96 -6.23 2.16
N LEU A 97 -14.75 -7.39 1.55
CA LEU A 97 -14.30 -8.59 2.26
C LEU A 97 -12.78 -8.58 2.44
N THR A 98 -12.34 -9.07 3.60
CA THR A 98 -10.93 -9.31 3.93
C THR A 98 -10.86 -10.58 4.78
N PRO A 99 -9.75 -11.36 4.76
CA PRO A 99 -9.65 -12.56 5.57
C PRO A 99 -9.82 -12.24 7.05
N LYS A 100 -10.56 -13.09 7.77
CA LYS A 100 -10.59 -13.04 9.24
C LYS A 100 -9.16 -13.20 9.76
N PHE A 101 -8.81 -12.40 10.75
CA PHE A 101 -7.48 -12.44 11.36
C PHE A 101 -7.54 -12.82 12.84
N TYR A 102 -6.42 -13.35 13.32
CA TYR A 102 -6.15 -13.64 14.72
C TYR A 102 -4.83 -12.97 15.08
N CYS A 103 -4.78 -12.30 16.23
CA CYS A 103 -3.59 -11.60 16.70
C CYS A 103 -3.36 -11.89 18.17
N GLY A 104 -2.16 -12.33 18.53
CA GLY A 104 -1.84 -12.70 19.91
C GLY A 104 -0.47 -13.32 20.04
N THR A 105 -0.08 -13.69 21.26
CA THR A 105 1.13 -14.49 21.47
C THR A 105 0.90 -15.93 21.01
N SER A 106 1.97 -16.66 20.68
CA SER A 106 1.85 -18.07 20.30
C SER A 106 1.09 -18.91 21.34
N GLY A 107 1.40 -18.74 22.63
CA GLY A 107 0.72 -19.45 23.72
C GLY A 107 -0.79 -19.19 23.73
N THR A 108 -1.19 -17.92 23.73
CA THR A 108 -2.62 -17.54 23.69
C THR A 108 -3.33 -18.08 22.46
N LEU A 109 -2.68 -18.05 21.30
CA LEU A 109 -3.26 -18.55 20.04
C LEU A 109 -3.38 -20.09 20.06
N ILE A 110 -2.40 -20.80 20.61
CA ILE A 110 -2.46 -22.27 20.76
C ILE A 110 -3.67 -22.70 21.60
N ASP A 111 -3.97 -21.95 22.67
CA ASP A 111 -5.07 -22.28 23.58
C ASP A 111 -6.45 -21.96 23.02
N GLN A 112 -6.55 -20.98 22.11
CA GLN A 112 -7.83 -20.48 21.60
C GLN A 112 -8.20 -20.97 20.19
N LEU A 113 -7.22 -21.30 19.36
CA LEU A 113 -7.46 -21.70 17.98
C LEU A 113 -7.85 -23.18 17.89
N LYS A 114 -8.88 -23.46 17.08
CA LYS A 114 -9.33 -24.84 16.82
C LYS A 114 -8.54 -25.46 15.66
N PRO A 115 -8.28 -26.78 15.64
CA PRO A 115 -7.52 -27.43 14.57
C PRO A 115 -8.12 -27.32 13.15
N ASP A 116 -9.42 -27.13 13.03
CA ASP A 116 -10.16 -27.09 11.75
C ASP A 116 -10.03 -25.78 10.98
N ILE A 117 -9.50 -24.72 11.60
CA ILE A 117 -9.30 -23.42 10.94
C ILE A 117 -8.05 -23.36 10.05
N PHE A 118 -7.18 -24.38 10.14
CA PHE A 118 -5.93 -24.44 9.40
C PHE A 118 -6.19 -24.92 7.95
N PRO A 119 -5.39 -24.47 6.97
CA PRO A 119 -4.19 -23.64 7.12
C PRO A 119 -4.49 -22.16 7.36
N LEU A 120 -3.57 -21.47 8.04
CA LEU A 120 -3.56 -20.02 8.24
C LEU A 120 -2.34 -19.40 7.55
N ILE A 121 -2.40 -18.10 7.29
CA ILE A 121 -1.26 -17.31 6.81
C ILE A 121 -0.70 -16.46 7.93
N LEU A 122 0.54 -16.70 8.32
CA LEU A 122 1.32 -15.80 9.18
C LEU A 122 1.90 -14.66 8.36
N LYS A 123 1.70 -13.41 8.81
CA LYS A 123 2.33 -12.22 8.21
C LYS A 123 2.87 -11.30 9.31
N PRO A 124 3.94 -10.53 9.05
CA PRO A 124 4.29 -9.40 9.92
C PRO A 124 3.15 -8.38 9.91
N VAL A 125 2.86 -7.70 11.03
CA VAL A 125 1.85 -6.62 11.05
C VAL A 125 2.21 -5.51 10.06
N VAL A 126 3.51 -5.20 9.95
CA VAL A 126 4.06 -4.23 9.00
C VAL A 126 5.14 -4.93 8.17
N GLY A 127 4.92 -5.13 6.87
CA GLY A 127 5.83 -5.86 5.99
C GLY A 127 5.57 -5.58 4.51
N SER A 128 6.56 -5.81 3.64
CA SER A 128 6.44 -5.65 2.18
C SER A 128 7.20 -6.73 1.42
N GLY A 129 6.81 -6.96 0.16
CA GLY A 129 7.48 -7.91 -0.73
C GLY A 129 7.41 -9.36 -0.26
N SER A 130 6.30 -9.75 0.37
CA SER A 130 6.06 -11.10 0.91
C SER A 130 7.07 -11.60 1.96
N ARG A 131 7.95 -10.73 2.47
CA ARG A 131 8.94 -11.09 3.49
C ARG A 131 8.26 -11.41 4.82
N GLY A 132 8.58 -12.57 5.38
CA GLY A 132 8.01 -13.07 6.63
C GLY A 132 6.61 -13.67 6.50
N VAL A 133 6.09 -13.81 5.28
CA VAL A 133 4.81 -14.50 5.03
C VAL A 133 5.05 -16.01 5.03
N LYS A 134 4.25 -16.76 5.79
CA LYS A 134 4.31 -18.23 5.85
C LYS A 134 2.90 -18.83 5.89
N ILE A 135 2.73 -20.02 5.33
CA ILE A 135 1.56 -20.85 5.63
C ILE A 135 1.87 -21.60 6.92
N ILE A 136 0.92 -21.60 7.86
CA ILE A 136 0.91 -22.40 9.07
C ILE A 136 -0.15 -23.48 8.89
N ASN A 137 0.23 -24.75 8.86
CA ASN A 137 -0.70 -25.86 8.59
C ASN A 137 -1.27 -26.50 9.86
N SER A 138 -0.73 -26.17 11.04
CA SER A 138 -1.15 -26.78 12.29
C SER A 138 -0.82 -25.92 13.52
N ILE A 139 -1.46 -26.23 14.64
CA ILE A 139 -1.17 -25.61 15.94
C ILE A 139 0.28 -25.83 16.36
N GLN A 140 0.87 -26.99 16.05
CA GLN A 140 2.23 -27.35 16.42
C GLN A 140 3.26 -26.41 15.80
N GLU A 141 3.02 -25.93 14.57
CA GLU A 141 3.91 -24.98 13.88
C GLU A 141 3.96 -23.62 14.60
N LEU A 142 2.89 -23.21 15.31
CA LEU A 142 2.88 -21.96 16.10
C LEU A 142 3.85 -21.99 17.29
N LYS A 143 4.12 -23.17 17.86
CA LYS A 143 5.06 -23.32 18.99
C LYS A 143 6.47 -22.86 18.63
N SER A 144 6.85 -23.00 17.36
CA SER A 144 8.19 -22.64 16.88
C SER A 144 8.42 -21.12 16.78
N GLU A 145 7.36 -20.31 16.86
CA GLU A 145 7.45 -18.85 16.71
C GLU A 145 7.78 -18.11 18.04
N GLY A 146 7.78 -18.83 19.18
CA GLY A 146 8.14 -18.29 20.50
C GLY A 146 7.16 -17.25 21.04
N ASN A 147 7.58 -16.41 22.00
CA ASN A 147 6.70 -15.42 22.66
C ASN A 147 6.44 -14.14 21.85
N LYS A 148 6.56 -14.20 20.52
CA LYS A 148 6.29 -13.05 19.66
C LYS A 148 4.79 -12.85 19.49
N ILE A 149 4.39 -11.59 19.24
CA ILE A 149 3.05 -11.29 18.76
C ILE A 149 2.97 -11.76 17.31
N LEU A 150 2.03 -12.66 17.05
CA LEU A 150 1.75 -13.21 15.73
C LEU A 150 0.48 -12.58 15.18
N TYR A 151 0.46 -12.38 13.87
CA TYR A 151 -0.71 -11.98 13.12
C TYR A 151 -0.98 -13.05 12.06
N LEU A 152 -2.12 -13.72 12.20
CA LEU A 152 -2.56 -14.84 11.37
C LEU A 152 -3.81 -14.42 10.61
N GLU A 153 -3.97 -14.86 9.37
CA GLU A 153 -5.18 -14.69 8.57
C GLU A 153 -5.68 -16.05 8.09
N ASN A 154 -7.00 -16.19 7.89
CA ASN A 154 -7.55 -17.34 7.19
C ASN A 154 -6.89 -17.47 5.80
N PHE A 155 -6.46 -18.67 5.45
CA PHE A 155 -5.98 -18.94 4.10
C PHE A 155 -7.16 -19.00 3.13
N ILE A 156 -7.15 -18.12 2.13
CA ILE A 156 -8.13 -18.12 1.05
C ILE A 156 -7.47 -18.75 -0.18
N LYS A 157 -8.05 -19.84 -0.68
CA LYS A 157 -7.56 -20.54 -1.86
C LYS A 157 -8.28 -20.03 -3.11
N GLY A 158 -7.52 -19.62 -4.12
CA GLY A 158 -8.09 -19.27 -5.42
C GLY A 158 -7.17 -18.42 -6.29
N ILE A 159 -7.76 -17.56 -7.12
CA ILE A 159 -7.02 -16.75 -8.09
C ILE A 159 -6.54 -15.48 -7.42
N HIS A 160 -5.23 -15.22 -7.47
CA HIS A 160 -4.64 -14.02 -6.93
C HIS A 160 -4.54 -12.95 -8.02
N TYR A 161 -5.07 -11.77 -7.73
CA TYR A 161 -4.95 -10.59 -8.57
C TYR A 161 -4.08 -9.54 -7.87
N ASN A 162 -3.30 -8.83 -8.68
CA ASN A 162 -2.75 -7.53 -8.31
C ASN A 162 -3.46 -6.48 -9.17
N VAL A 163 -4.17 -5.56 -8.52
CA VAL A 163 -5.00 -4.58 -9.19
C VAL A 163 -4.46 -3.19 -8.89
N TYR A 164 -3.75 -2.61 -9.86
CA TYR A 164 -3.32 -1.22 -9.80
C TYR A 164 -4.47 -0.29 -10.18
N PHE A 165 -4.47 0.90 -9.59
CA PHE A 165 -5.33 1.99 -10.05
C PHE A 165 -4.54 3.30 -10.06
N ILE A 166 -4.80 4.12 -11.08
CA ILE A 166 -4.30 5.49 -11.23
C ILE A 166 -5.49 6.30 -11.75
N ASP A 167 -6.02 7.17 -10.91
CA ASP A 167 -7.32 7.79 -11.10
C ASP A 167 -8.37 6.73 -11.50
N ASP A 168 -9.11 6.95 -12.58
CA ASP A 168 -10.13 6.02 -13.09
C ASP A 168 -9.55 4.84 -13.91
N HIS A 169 -8.25 4.81 -14.16
CA HIS A 169 -7.60 3.72 -14.87
C HIS A 169 -7.31 2.56 -13.92
N ILE A 170 -7.85 1.38 -14.23
CA ILE A 170 -7.65 0.15 -13.46
C ILE A 170 -6.87 -0.85 -14.30
N CYS A 171 -5.75 -1.34 -13.76
CA CYS A 171 -4.93 -2.38 -14.37
C CYS A 171 -4.96 -3.66 -13.54
N THR A 172 -5.61 -4.70 -14.07
CA THR A 172 -5.76 -6.00 -13.40
C THR A 172 -4.76 -7.00 -13.94
N LEU A 173 -3.99 -7.61 -13.05
CA LEU A 173 -3.03 -8.65 -13.36
C LEU A 173 -3.32 -9.91 -12.54
N ILE A 174 -3.06 -11.09 -13.10
CA ILE A 174 -3.03 -12.36 -12.37
C ILE A 174 -1.61 -12.60 -11.88
N LYS A 175 -1.53 -12.97 -10.60
CA LYS A 175 -0.27 -13.20 -9.87
C LYS A 175 -0.21 -14.66 -9.41
N PRO A 176 0.96 -15.34 -9.48
CA PRO A 176 1.11 -16.65 -8.86
C PRO A 176 0.84 -16.59 -7.34
N PRO A 177 0.18 -17.58 -6.73
CA PRO A 177 -0.10 -17.58 -5.28
C PRO A 177 1.16 -17.33 -4.44
N LEU A 178 1.03 -16.52 -3.38
CA LEU A 178 2.09 -16.18 -2.42
C LEU A 178 3.39 -15.60 -3.02
N SER A 179 3.38 -15.19 -4.28
CA SER A 179 4.56 -14.60 -4.91
C SER A 179 4.81 -13.14 -4.49
N ASN A 180 5.99 -12.61 -4.83
CA ASN A 180 6.33 -11.20 -4.61
C ASN A 180 5.73 -10.29 -5.71
N GLU A 181 5.74 -8.98 -5.47
CA GLU A 181 5.18 -7.95 -6.37
C GLU A 181 5.98 -7.72 -7.67
N HIS A 182 7.14 -8.37 -7.83
CA HIS A 182 8.07 -8.19 -8.94
C HIS A 182 8.16 -9.39 -9.89
N LEU A 183 7.45 -10.49 -9.61
CA LEU A 183 7.32 -11.57 -10.59
C LEU A 183 6.55 -11.07 -11.81
N ASP A 184 6.81 -11.67 -12.96
CA ASP A 184 6.04 -11.39 -14.16
C ASP A 184 4.58 -11.82 -13.96
N MET A 185 3.66 -10.94 -14.30
CA MET A 185 2.22 -11.13 -14.08
C MET A 185 1.47 -11.04 -15.39
N GLU A 186 0.46 -11.88 -15.57
CA GLU A 186 -0.36 -11.85 -16.79
C GLU A 186 -1.39 -10.73 -16.68
N LYS A 187 -1.43 -9.84 -17.68
CA LYS A 187 -2.49 -8.83 -17.76
C LYS A 187 -3.78 -9.49 -18.23
N VAL A 188 -4.86 -9.21 -17.52
CA VAL A 188 -6.20 -9.65 -17.92
C VAL A 188 -7.14 -8.48 -18.07
N LYS A 189 -8.27 -8.70 -18.75
CA LYS A 189 -9.38 -7.74 -18.76
C LYS A 189 -9.91 -7.63 -17.33
N THR A 190 -10.00 -6.41 -16.81
CA THR A 190 -10.57 -6.14 -15.48
C THR A 190 -12.00 -6.68 -15.38
N PRO A 191 -12.26 -7.67 -14.50
CA PRO A 191 -13.62 -8.14 -14.21
C PRO A 191 -14.51 -7.02 -13.64
N LYS A 192 -15.81 -7.05 -13.95
CA LYS A 192 -16.76 -6.01 -13.52
C LYS A 192 -16.88 -5.89 -12.00
N ASP A 193 -16.83 -7.00 -11.29
CA ASP A 193 -16.88 -7.05 -9.83
C ASP A 193 -15.61 -6.47 -9.19
N ILE A 194 -14.43 -6.69 -9.79
CA ILE A 194 -13.18 -6.02 -9.40
C ILE A 194 -13.27 -4.51 -9.65
N GLU A 195 -13.83 -4.07 -10.77
CA GLU A 195 -14.03 -2.64 -11.07
C GLU A 195 -14.93 -1.96 -10.01
N GLN A 196 -16.05 -2.60 -9.65
CA GLN A 196 -16.95 -2.12 -8.61
C GLN A 196 -16.28 -2.10 -7.23
N LEU A 197 -15.48 -3.11 -6.91
CA LEU A 197 -14.70 -3.19 -5.68
C LEU A 197 -13.69 -2.03 -5.58
N ILE A 198 -12.94 -1.77 -6.65
CA ILE A 198 -11.98 -0.65 -6.69
C ILE A 198 -12.69 0.69 -6.55
N LYS A 199 -13.85 0.87 -7.19
CA LYS A 199 -14.69 2.07 -7.02
C LYS A 199 -15.07 2.28 -5.56
N LYS A 200 -15.61 1.25 -4.89
CA LYS A 200 -15.94 1.31 -3.44
C LYS A 200 -14.73 1.66 -2.58
N TRP A 201 -13.60 1.01 -2.83
CA TRP A 201 -12.35 1.27 -2.12
C TRP A 201 -11.89 2.72 -2.27
N ARG A 202 -11.86 3.23 -3.51
CA ARG A 202 -11.49 4.62 -3.81
C ARG A 202 -12.44 5.64 -3.18
N THR A 203 -13.75 5.37 -3.17
CA THR A 203 -14.73 6.24 -2.52
C THR A 203 -14.46 6.38 -1.02
N LEU A 204 -14.09 5.30 -0.32
CA LEU A 204 -13.73 5.40 1.10
C LEU A 204 -12.47 6.25 1.32
N LEU A 205 -11.50 6.14 0.40
CA LEU A 205 -10.23 6.85 0.46
C LEU A 205 -10.28 8.29 -0.06
N ALA A 206 -11.47 8.84 -0.32
CA ALA A 206 -11.76 10.16 -0.92
C ALA A 206 -10.67 11.24 -0.77
N ASP A 207 -10.46 12.05 -1.80
CA ASP A 207 -9.43 13.11 -1.95
C ASP A 207 -7.97 12.72 -1.62
N ASN A 208 -7.70 11.54 -1.07
CA ASN A 208 -6.44 11.19 -0.42
C ASN A 208 -5.65 10.06 -1.09
N ASN A 209 -6.25 9.28 -2.00
CA ASN A 209 -5.53 8.25 -2.78
C ASN A 209 -5.92 8.26 -4.26
N LEU A 210 -5.19 9.06 -5.03
CA LEU A 210 -5.32 9.18 -6.49
C LEU A 210 -4.75 7.95 -7.23
N PHE A 211 -3.97 7.12 -6.56
CA PHE A 211 -3.37 5.94 -7.14
C PHE A 211 -3.05 4.93 -6.02
N GLY A 212 -2.81 3.68 -6.41
CA GLY A 212 -2.50 2.61 -5.48
C GLY A 212 -2.61 1.23 -6.10
N HIS A 213 -2.67 0.21 -5.25
CA HIS A 213 -3.07 -1.14 -5.65
C HIS A 213 -3.81 -1.86 -4.53
N LEU A 214 -4.51 -2.93 -4.91
CA LEU A 214 -5.03 -3.96 -4.03
C LEU A 214 -4.49 -5.32 -4.49
N ASP A 215 -3.94 -6.10 -3.55
CA ASP A 215 -3.82 -7.54 -3.71
C ASP A 215 -5.15 -8.19 -3.32
N ILE A 216 -5.74 -8.95 -4.25
CA ILE A 216 -7.08 -9.54 -4.12
C ILE A 216 -6.98 -11.05 -4.36
N VAL A 217 -7.73 -11.84 -3.61
CA VAL A 217 -7.92 -13.27 -3.86
C VAL A 217 -9.39 -13.51 -4.19
N ARG A 218 -9.66 -14.09 -5.35
CA ARG A 218 -10.98 -14.65 -5.67
C ARG A 218 -11.03 -16.08 -5.19
N ASP A 219 -11.83 -16.32 -4.17
CA ASP A 219 -12.01 -17.64 -3.57
C ASP A 219 -12.55 -18.64 -4.61
N GLU A 220 -11.97 -19.83 -4.67
CA GLU A 220 -12.35 -20.82 -5.69
C GLU A 220 -13.72 -21.44 -5.45
N SER A 221 -14.21 -21.46 -4.21
CA SER A 221 -15.45 -22.12 -3.81
C SER A 221 -16.65 -21.17 -3.84
N THR A 222 -16.53 -20.01 -3.21
CA THR A 222 -17.58 -18.99 -3.06
C THR A 222 -17.58 -17.98 -4.21
N LYS A 223 -16.45 -17.83 -4.91
CA LYS A 223 -16.18 -16.79 -5.92
C LYS A 223 -16.09 -15.36 -5.37
N ASP A 224 -16.13 -15.21 -4.06
CA ASP A 224 -15.99 -13.94 -3.35
C ASP A 224 -14.59 -13.33 -3.54
N LEU A 225 -14.52 -12.00 -3.50
CA LEU A 225 -13.28 -11.23 -3.64
C LEU A 225 -12.81 -10.74 -2.27
N TYR A 226 -11.70 -11.30 -1.79
CA TYR A 226 -11.05 -10.91 -0.53
C TYR A 226 -9.87 -10.00 -0.81
N ILE A 227 -9.85 -8.81 -0.21
CA ILE A 227 -8.67 -7.93 -0.21
C ILE A 227 -7.71 -8.42 0.88
N VAL A 228 -6.48 -8.74 0.48
CA VAL A 228 -5.46 -9.33 1.37
C VAL A 228 -4.31 -8.38 1.70
N ASP A 229 -4.07 -7.36 0.86
CA ASP A 229 -3.09 -6.30 1.15
C ASP A 229 -3.40 -5.05 0.29
N PRO A 230 -3.75 -3.90 0.88
CA PRO A 230 -3.85 -2.64 0.15
C PRO A 230 -2.50 -1.91 0.12
N GLY A 231 -2.29 -1.07 -0.90
CA GLY A 231 -1.12 -0.21 -0.90
C GLY A 231 -1.26 1.11 -1.64
N SER A 232 -0.95 2.20 -0.92
CA SER A 232 -1.04 3.58 -1.40
C SER A 232 -0.03 4.01 -2.46
N PHE A 233 1.17 3.40 -2.53
CA PHE A 233 2.20 3.81 -3.49
C PHE A 233 3.09 2.64 -3.96
N PRO A 234 2.57 1.72 -4.79
CA PRO A 234 3.38 0.63 -5.34
C PRO A 234 4.47 1.14 -6.29
N GLU A 235 5.37 0.26 -6.71
CA GLU A 235 6.42 0.59 -7.69
C GLU A 235 5.90 0.65 -9.13
N PHE A 236 4.69 0.13 -9.40
CA PHE A 236 4.10 0.03 -10.75
C PHE A 236 5.02 -0.67 -11.78
N THR A 237 5.96 -1.51 -11.34
CA THR A 237 6.91 -2.22 -12.22
C THR A 237 6.22 -3.17 -13.19
N ASN A 238 5.08 -3.71 -12.78
CA ASN A 238 4.25 -4.61 -13.58
C ASN A 238 3.09 -3.90 -14.29
N TRP A 239 3.09 -2.57 -14.36
CA TRP A 239 2.07 -1.84 -15.10
C TRP A 239 2.16 -2.19 -16.59
N LYS A 240 1.16 -2.95 -17.08
CA LYS A 240 1.02 -3.39 -18.47
C LYS A 240 -0.17 -2.73 -19.18
N CYS A 241 -0.74 -1.68 -18.58
CA CYS A 241 -1.85 -0.93 -19.14
C CYS A 241 -1.37 0.24 -20.00
N SER A 242 -2.29 0.81 -20.78
CA SER A 242 -2.00 2.00 -21.59
C SER A 242 -1.61 3.17 -20.70
N GLY A 243 -0.84 4.11 -21.26
CA GLY A 243 -0.40 5.30 -20.54
C GLY A 243 0.88 5.09 -19.74
N SER A 244 1.53 6.21 -19.42
CA SER A 244 2.74 6.23 -18.61
C SER A 244 2.34 6.40 -17.15
N PRO A 245 2.54 5.38 -16.28
CA PRO A 245 2.18 5.50 -14.88
C PRO A 245 2.96 6.62 -14.18
N VAL A 246 4.19 6.92 -14.66
CA VAL A 246 4.99 8.03 -14.12
C VAL A 246 4.30 9.37 -14.39
N GLU A 247 3.90 9.59 -15.64
CA GLU A 247 3.30 10.86 -16.06
C GLU A 247 1.94 11.07 -15.39
N GLU A 248 1.08 10.07 -15.41
CA GLU A 248 -0.25 10.14 -14.79
C GLU A 248 -0.15 10.41 -13.29
N ILE A 249 0.68 9.65 -12.56
CA ILE A 249 0.88 9.86 -11.12
C ILE A 249 1.44 11.26 -10.85
N CYS A 250 2.45 11.70 -11.61
CA CYS A 250 3.05 13.00 -11.35
C CYS A 250 2.08 14.16 -11.59
N ASN A 251 1.30 14.11 -12.67
CA ASN A 251 0.27 15.12 -12.93
C ASN A 251 -0.83 15.11 -11.86
N LEU A 252 -1.27 13.93 -11.42
CA LEU A 252 -2.25 13.79 -10.35
C LEU A 252 -1.77 14.40 -9.03
N ILE A 253 -0.51 14.17 -8.66
CA ILE A 253 0.08 14.74 -7.44
C ILE A 253 0.11 16.26 -7.53
N LEU A 254 0.55 16.84 -8.65
CA LEU A 254 0.58 18.31 -8.82
C LEU A 254 -0.81 18.92 -8.65
N HIS A 255 -1.80 18.35 -9.33
CA HIS A 255 -3.20 18.80 -9.23
C HIS A 255 -3.74 18.71 -7.79
N GLN A 256 -3.37 17.65 -7.05
CA GLN A 256 -3.77 17.50 -5.66
C GLN A 256 -3.15 18.57 -4.77
N VAL A 257 -1.86 18.86 -4.97
CA VAL A 257 -1.13 19.87 -4.18
C VAL A 257 -1.69 21.27 -4.44
N GLU A 258 -2.02 21.60 -5.69
CA GLU A 258 -2.67 22.88 -6.03
C GLU A 258 -3.98 23.07 -5.26
N LYS A 259 -4.85 22.05 -5.26
CA LYS A 259 -6.09 22.05 -4.48
C LYS A 259 -5.86 22.17 -2.96
N LEU A 260 -4.83 21.52 -2.41
CA LEU A 260 -4.52 21.60 -0.99
C LEU A 260 -4.02 23.00 -0.60
N LYS A 261 -3.19 23.63 -1.46
CA LYS A 261 -2.72 25.00 -1.24
C LYS A 261 -3.86 26.02 -1.26
N ASP A 262 -4.88 25.83 -2.09
CA ASP A 262 -6.06 26.70 -2.11
C ASP A 262 -6.92 26.57 -0.84
N LYS A 263 -6.95 25.38 -0.22
CA LYS A 263 -7.65 25.17 1.07
C LYS A 263 -6.94 25.84 2.25
N ILE A 264 -5.60 25.89 2.26
CA ILE A 264 -4.82 26.48 3.37
C ILE A 264 -4.89 28.02 3.36
N LYS A 265 -5.14 28.63 2.19
CA LYS A 265 -5.22 30.09 2.04
C LYS A 265 -6.58 30.71 2.43
N ASN A 266 -7.61 29.88 2.62
CA ASN A 266 -8.97 30.29 2.99
C ASN A 266 -9.28 29.90 4.43
#